data_AF-A0A2U3R388-F1
#
_entry.id   AF-A0A2U3R388-F1
#
_cell.length_a   1.000
_cell.length_b   1.000
_cell.length_c   1.000
_cell.angle_alpha   90.00
_cell.angle_beta   90.00
_cell.angle_gamma   90.00
#
_symmetry.space_group_name_H-M   'P 1'
#
loop_
_entity.id
_entity.type
_entity.pdbx_description
1 polymer ?
#
loop_
_entity_poly.entity_id
_entity_poly.type
_entity_poly.pdbx_seq_one_letter_code
_entity_poly.pdbx_strand_id
1 'polypeptide(L)'
;MLVTVFEFTQAALNKIKVPTKEEKILKFRDIIQRNLLFIISYTGFRRLYLGININGVYYRIKIGDSPDLTVAEARKKIQQLKRDIAKGINPMDERRKINKERREKREKRLKLENELTFGQVHEKYAEYSRIYHPKS
;
A
#
# COMPACT_ATOMS: atom_id res chain seq x y z
N MET A 1 6.84 -19.65 -0.58
CA MET A 1 6.16 -19.15 -1.80
C MET A 1 7.15 -19.22 -2.95
N LEU A 2 6.88 -20.08 -3.93
CA LEU A 2 7.69 -20.15 -5.15
C LEU A 2 7.54 -18.85 -5.95
N VAL A 3 8.67 -18.31 -6.39
CA VAL A 3 8.72 -17.24 -7.39
C VAL A 3 9.28 -17.86 -8.65
N THR A 4 8.47 -17.95 -9.69
CA THR A 4 8.90 -18.51 -10.97
C THR A 4 9.69 -17.45 -11.75
N VAL A 5 10.82 -17.83 -12.33
CA VAL A 5 11.73 -16.92 -13.02
C VAL A 5 11.73 -17.26 -14.51
N PHE A 6 11.47 -16.28 -15.37
CA PHE A 6 11.53 -16.46 -16.83
C PHE A 6 11.72 -15.10 -17.51
N GLU A 7 12.02 -15.08 -18.81
CA GLU A 7 12.14 -13.85 -19.57
C GLU A 7 10.77 -13.22 -19.84
N PHE A 8 10.55 -11.99 -19.37
CA PHE A 8 9.29 -11.32 -19.59
C PHE A 8 9.17 -10.86 -21.05
N THR A 9 8.17 -11.40 -21.71
CA THR A 9 7.61 -10.90 -22.97
C THR A 9 6.12 -10.65 -22.79
N GLN A 10 5.55 -9.68 -23.52
CA GLN A 10 4.12 -9.38 -23.37
C GLN A 10 3.25 -10.61 -23.69
N ALA A 11 3.64 -11.38 -24.71
CA ALA A 11 2.98 -12.63 -25.08
C ALA A 11 3.06 -13.66 -23.94
N ALA A 12 4.23 -13.83 -23.30
CA ALA A 12 4.37 -14.75 -22.17
C ALA A 12 3.51 -14.31 -20.99
N LEU A 13 3.50 -13.02 -20.62
CA LEU A 13 2.67 -12.50 -19.53
C LEU A 13 1.18 -12.71 -19.79
N ASN A 14 0.74 -12.50 -21.04
CA ASN A 14 -0.67 -12.64 -21.41
C ASN A 14 -1.16 -14.10 -21.33
N LYS A 15 -0.28 -15.06 -21.64
CA LYS A 15 -0.57 -16.51 -21.58
C LYS A 15 -0.72 -17.06 -20.16
N ILE A 16 -0.27 -16.33 -19.13
CA ILE A 16 -0.36 -16.80 -17.75
C ILE A 16 -1.83 -16.83 -17.30
N LYS A 17 -2.28 -18.01 -16.88
CA LYS A 17 -3.62 -18.21 -16.32
C LYS A 17 -3.75 -17.51 -14.96
N VAL A 18 -4.95 -17.03 -14.68
CA VAL A 18 -5.29 -16.45 -13.37
C VAL A 18 -5.22 -17.58 -12.33
N PRO A 19 -4.63 -17.34 -11.14
CA PRO A 19 -4.59 -18.35 -10.09
C PRO A 19 -5.98 -18.73 -9.58
N THR A 20 -6.08 -19.92 -9.01
CA THR A 20 -7.30 -20.35 -8.32
C THR A 20 -7.49 -19.60 -6.99
N LYS A 21 -8.70 -19.69 -6.41
CA LYS A 21 -9.01 -19.07 -5.10
C LYS A 21 -8.12 -19.59 -3.97
N GLU A 22 -7.64 -20.84 -4.08
CA GLU A 22 -6.75 -21.47 -3.12
C GLU A 22 -5.33 -20.91 -3.21
N GLU A 23 -4.81 -20.76 -4.43
CA GLU A 23 -3.48 -20.21 -4.69
C GLU A 23 -3.37 -18.73 -4.31
N LYS A 24 -4.48 -17.98 -4.47
CA LYS A 24 -4.64 -16.53 -4.21
C LYS A 24 -3.76 -15.62 -5.08
N ILE A 25 -2.46 -15.87 -5.18
CA ILE A 25 -1.48 -15.00 -5.84
C ILE A 25 -0.35 -15.83 -6.48
N LEU A 26 -0.05 -15.54 -7.75
CA LEU A 26 1.16 -16.00 -8.42
C LEU A 26 2.18 -14.87 -8.54
N LYS A 27 3.46 -15.21 -8.36
CA LYS A 27 4.59 -14.27 -8.41
C LYS A 27 5.63 -14.75 -9.41
N PHE A 28 6.03 -13.84 -10.29
CA PHE A 28 7.01 -14.09 -11.32
C PHE A 28 8.10 -13.03 -11.27
N ARG A 29 9.30 -13.37 -11.75
CA ARG A 29 10.44 -12.46 -11.85
C ARG A 29 11.05 -12.52 -13.25
N ASP A 30 11.40 -11.35 -13.76
CA ASP A 30 12.06 -11.23 -15.06
C ASP A 30 13.53 -11.66 -14.96
N ILE A 31 14.01 -12.41 -15.96
CA ILE A 31 15.43 -12.77 -16.10
C ILE A 31 16.27 -11.55 -16.46
N ILE A 32 15.79 -10.73 -17.42
CA ILE A 32 16.55 -9.59 -17.95
C ILE A 32 16.66 -8.48 -16.89
N GLN A 33 15.54 -8.10 -16.27
CA GLN A 33 15.52 -7.14 -15.18
C GLN A 33 15.12 -7.84 -13.87
N ARG A 34 16.09 -8.41 -13.14
CA ARG A 34 15.85 -9.20 -11.90
C ARG A 34 14.97 -8.53 -10.84
N ASN A 35 14.91 -7.21 -10.84
CA ASN A 35 14.11 -6.43 -9.88
C ASN A 35 12.67 -6.18 -10.35
N LEU A 36 12.32 -6.59 -11.58
CA LEU A 36 10.98 -6.54 -12.13
C LEU A 36 10.21 -7.79 -11.69
N LEU A 37 9.12 -7.56 -10.98
CA LEU A 37 8.22 -8.58 -10.47
C LEU A 37 6.86 -8.45 -11.14
N PHE A 38 6.30 -9.57 -11.57
CA PHE A 38 4.93 -9.63 -12.05
C PHE A 38 4.10 -10.45 -11.08
N ILE A 39 2.95 -9.89 -10.68
CA ILE A 39 2.09 -10.50 -9.67
C ILE A 39 0.66 -10.54 -10.20
N ILE A 40 0.06 -11.72 -10.17
CA ILE A 40 -1.32 -11.95 -10.59
C ILE A 40 -2.12 -12.39 -9.36
N SER A 41 -3.23 -11.73 -9.07
CA SER A 41 -4.19 -12.18 -8.05
C SER A 41 -5.25 -13.08 -8.64
N TYR A 42 -5.92 -13.89 -7.82
CA TYR A 42 -7.02 -14.77 -8.23
C TYR A 42 -8.22 -13.99 -8.82
N THR A 43 -8.32 -12.70 -8.50
CA THR A 43 -9.30 -11.77 -9.09
C THR A 43 -8.93 -11.29 -10.49
N GLY A 44 -7.76 -11.68 -11.01
CA GLY A 44 -7.30 -11.32 -12.34
C GLY A 44 -6.47 -10.04 -12.43
N PHE A 45 -6.21 -9.33 -11.32
CA PHE A 45 -5.32 -8.15 -11.37
C PHE A 45 -3.89 -8.57 -11.67
N ARG A 46 -3.35 -8.00 -12.74
CA ARG A 46 -1.99 -8.23 -13.24
C ARG A 46 -1.15 -6.99 -13.00
N ARG A 47 -0.19 -7.06 -12.08
CA ARG A 47 0.55 -5.88 -11.59
C ARG A 47 2.05 -6.06 -11.71
N LEU A 48 2.72 -5.02 -12.17
CA LEU A 48 4.17 -4.94 -12.27
C LEU A 48 4.74 -4.12 -11.10
N TYR A 49 5.77 -4.66 -10.48
CA TYR A 49 6.43 -4.09 -9.32
C TYR A 49 7.94 -4.04 -9.48
N LEU A 50 8.54 -3.04 -8.85
CA LEU A 50 9.96 -2.97 -8.55
C LEU A 50 10.21 -3.56 -7.16
N GLY A 51 10.94 -4.66 -7.09
CA GLY A 51 11.51 -5.18 -5.84
C GLY A 51 12.91 -4.63 -5.62
N ILE A 52 13.11 -3.84 -4.56
CA ILE A 52 14.41 -3.21 -4.26
C ILE A 52 14.63 -3.10 -2.76
N ASN A 53 15.88 -3.23 -2.32
CA ASN A 53 16.28 -2.93 -0.95
C ASN A 53 16.75 -1.48 -0.87
N ILE A 54 16.16 -0.69 0.02
CA ILE A 54 16.55 0.70 0.29
C ILE A 54 16.80 0.80 1.79
N ASN A 55 18.02 1.18 2.19
CA ASN A 55 18.43 1.34 3.59
C ASN A 55 18.14 0.11 4.47
N GLY A 56 18.44 -1.09 3.96
CA GLY A 56 18.24 -2.36 4.66
C GLY A 56 16.80 -2.90 4.61
N VAL A 57 15.83 -2.13 4.13
CA VAL A 57 14.43 -2.52 4.04
C VAL A 57 14.06 -2.90 2.61
N TYR A 58 13.49 -4.09 2.44
CA TYR A 58 12.98 -4.53 1.14
C TYR A 58 11.62 -3.90 0.85
N TYR A 59 11.55 -3.15 -0.24
CA TYR A 59 10.35 -2.51 -0.75
C TYR A 59 9.86 -3.15 -2.04
N ARG A 60 8.53 -3.17 -2.18
CA ARG A 60 7.85 -3.53 -3.42
C ARG A 60 7.06 -2.31 -3.92
N ILE A 61 7.61 -1.59 -4.88
CA ILE A 61 7.03 -0.37 -5.43
C ILE A 61 6.20 -0.72 -6.66
N LYS A 62 4.91 -0.37 -6.67
CA LYS A 62 4.03 -0.60 -7.83
C LYS A 62 4.46 0.32 -8.97
N ILE A 63 4.71 -0.25 -10.15
CA ILE A 63 5.08 0.50 -11.36
C ILE A 63 3.84 0.76 -12.22
N GLY A 64 2.95 -0.25 -12.32
CA GLY A 64 1.73 -0.18 -13.11
C GLY A 64 1.01 -1.52 -13.20
N ASP A 65 -0.07 -1.53 -13.97
CA ASP A 65 -0.88 -2.71 -14.25
C ASP A 65 -0.66 -3.15 -15.70
N SER A 66 -0.76 -4.45 -15.97
CA SER A 66 -0.67 -5.04 -17.31
C SER A 66 -2.08 -5.41 -17.78
N PRO A 67 -2.45 -5.21 -19.06
CA PRO A 67 -1.58 -4.93 -20.21
C PRO A 67 -1.29 -3.45 -20.49
N ASP A 68 -1.89 -2.52 -19.74
CA ASP A 68 -1.75 -1.07 -19.99
C ASP A 68 -0.30 -0.60 -19.96
N LEU A 69 0.51 -1.18 -19.07
CA LEU A 69 1.95 -0.98 -19.03
C LEU A 69 2.67 -2.17 -19.67
N THR A 70 3.37 -1.92 -20.77
CA THR A 70 4.16 -2.94 -21.45
C THR A 70 5.42 -3.31 -20.66
N VAL A 71 5.98 -4.50 -20.93
CA VAL A 71 7.24 -4.94 -20.31
C VAL A 71 8.40 -3.97 -20.60
N ALA A 72 8.47 -3.45 -21.83
CA ALA A 72 9.53 -2.51 -22.23
C ALA A 72 9.46 -1.20 -21.44
N GLU A 73 8.26 -0.62 -21.32
CA GLU A 73 8.04 0.58 -20.52
C GLU A 73 8.28 0.34 -19.03
N ALA A 74 7.88 -0.83 -18.51
CA ALA A 74 8.15 -1.20 -17.14
C ALA A 74 9.67 -1.27 -16.86
N ARG A 75 10.46 -1.84 -17.76
CA ARG A 75 11.93 -1.88 -17.66
C ARG A 75 12.52 -0.46 -17.67
N LYS A 76 12.05 0.43 -18.56
CA LYS A 76 12.46 1.84 -18.60
C LYS A 76 12.14 2.56 -17.28
N LYS A 77 10.91 2.41 -16.77
CA LYS A 77 10.48 3.00 -15.48
C LYS A 77 11.33 2.49 -14.31
N ILE A 78 11.68 1.20 -14.27
CA ILE A 78 12.59 0.66 -13.25
C ILE A 78 13.95 1.33 -13.32
N GLN A 79 14.52 1.49 -14.52
CA GLN A 79 15.83 2.14 -14.65
C GLN A 79 15.78 3.57 -14.14
N GLN A 80 14.71 4.32 -14.46
CA GLN A 80 14.52 5.68 -13.95
C GLN A 80 14.43 5.68 -12.42
N LEU A 81 13.56 4.86 -11.83
CA LEU A 81 13.41 4.75 -10.37
C LEU A 81 14.73 4.36 -9.67
N LYS A 82 15.52 3.46 -10.27
CA LYS A 82 16.84 3.11 -9.74
C LYS A 82 17.79 4.31 -9.74
N ARG A 83 17.79 5.13 -10.80
CA ARG A 83 18.61 6.37 -10.85
C ARG A 83 18.15 7.37 -9.79
N ASP A 84 16.86 7.53 -9.61
CA ASP A 84 16.31 8.47 -8.61
C ASP A 84 16.67 8.01 -7.19
N ILE A 85 16.55 6.71 -6.90
CA ILE A 85 16.98 6.12 -5.63
C ILE A 85 18.50 6.30 -5.41
N ALA A 86 19.31 6.12 -6.44
CA ALA A 86 20.76 6.35 -6.37
C ALA A 86 21.10 7.83 -6.10
N LYS A 87 20.25 8.77 -6.53
CA LYS A 87 20.34 10.20 -6.18
C LYS A 87 19.78 10.53 -4.80
N GLY A 88 19.33 9.54 -4.02
CA GLY A 88 18.73 9.73 -2.70
C GLY A 88 17.24 10.07 -2.72
N ILE A 89 16.59 10.11 -3.88
CA ILE A 89 15.16 10.36 -4.00
C ILE A 89 14.42 9.03 -3.75
N ASN A 90 13.86 8.88 -2.56
CA ASN A 90 13.12 7.69 -2.20
C ASN A 90 11.61 7.85 -2.55
N PRO A 91 11.06 7.06 -3.50
CA PRO A 91 9.66 7.14 -3.89
C PRO A 91 8.68 6.76 -2.76
N MET A 92 9.18 6.17 -1.68
CA MET A 92 8.37 5.86 -0.50
C MET A 92 8.15 7.06 0.43
N ASP A 93 8.97 8.11 0.35
CA ASP A 93 8.89 9.22 1.30
C ASP A 93 7.66 10.09 1.08
N GLU A 94 7.26 10.33 -0.18
CA GLU A 94 5.98 11.00 -0.48
C GLU A 94 4.80 10.20 0.07
N ARG A 95 4.80 8.88 -0.11
CA ARG A 95 3.75 7.99 0.42
C ARG A 95 3.71 8.03 1.94
N ARG A 96 4.86 8.08 2.60
CA ARG A 96 4.94 8.20 4.06
C ARG A 96 4.34 9.52 4.54
N LYS A 97 4.63 10.63 3.84
CA LYS A 97 4.06 11.95 4.16
C LYS A 97 2.54 11.93 4.06
N ILE A 98 1.99 11.45 2.94
CA ILE A 98 0.54 11.34 2.73
C ILE A 98 -0.13 10.46 3.80
N ASN A 99 0.49 9.32 4.14
CA ASN A 99 -0.06 8.43 5.16
C ASN A 99 -0.01 9.03 6.57
N LYS A 100 1.05 9.78 6.89
CA LYS A 100 1.18 10.51 8.15
C LYS A 100 0.07 11.56 8.29
N GLU A 101 -0.14 12.38 7.26
CA GLU A 101 -1.21 13.38 7.24
C GLU A 101 -2.60 12.74 7.41
N ARG A 102 -2.86 11.61 6.75
CA ARG A 102 -4.14 10.87 6.91
C ARG A 102 -4.33 10.35 8.33
N ARG A 103 -3.26 9.84 8.95
CA ARG A 103 -3.29 9.35 10.33
C ARG A 103 -3.58 10.49 11.30
N GLU A 104 -2.89 11.61 11.17
CA GLU A 104 -3.10 12.81 12.01
C GLU A 104 -4.53 13.34 11.89
N LYS A 105 -5.09 13.41 10.67
CA LYS A 105 -6.50 13.79 10.48
C LYS A 105 -7.47 12.84 11.18
N ARG A 106 -7.22 11.52 11.08
CA ARG A 106 -8.05 10.50 11.74
C ARG A 106 -7.96 10.63 13.27
N GLU A 107 -6.76 10.82 13.81
CA GLU A 107 -6.54 11.00 15.25
C GLU A 107 -7.23 12.27 15.76
N LYS A 108 -7.16 13.39 15.04
CA LYS A 108 -7.90 14.62 15.39
C LYS A 108 -9.41 14.39 15.43
N ARG A 109 -9.96 13.68 14.44
CA ARG A 109 -11.40 13.36 14.40
C ARG A 109 -11.82 12.48 15.58
N LEU A 110 -11.03 11.45 15.90
CA LEU A 110 -11.28 10.56 17.04
C LEU A 110 -11.21 11.31 18.38
N LYS A 111 -10.28 12.24 18.54
CA LYS A 111 -10.22 13.08 19.75
C LYS A 111 -11.48 13.93 19.89
N LEU A 112 -11.91 14.59 18.82
CA LEU A 112 -13.13 15.40 18.81
C LEU A 112 -14.39 14.57 19.10
N GLU A 113 -14.46 13.33 18.61
CA GLU A 113 -15.59 12.42 18.85
C GLU A 113 -15.61 11.88 20.30
N ASN A 114 -14.44 11.72 20.92
CA ASN A 114 -14.30 11.24 22.30
C ASN A 114 -14.29 12.35 23.36
N GLU A 115 -14.09 13.61 22.95
CA GLU A 115 -14.24 14.78 23.82
C GLU A 115 -15.73 14.97 24.13
N LEU A 116 -16.10 14.73 25.40
CA LEU A 116 -17.44 15.05 25.87
C LEU A 116 -17.71 16.53 25.62
N THR A 117 -18.76 16.81 24.84
CA THR A 117 -19.21 18.19 24.66
C THR A 117 -19.70 18.76 25.99
N PHE A 118 -19.63 20.09 26.16
CA PHE A 118 -20.11 20.75 27.39
C PHE A 118 -21.54 20.32 27.78
N GLY A 119 -22.42 20.12 26.79
CA GLY A 119 -23.78 19.61 27.03
C GLY A 119 -23.79 18.19 27.62
N GLN A 120 -22.98 17.27 27.07
CA GLN A 120 -22.90 15.90 27.59
C GLN A 120 -22.20 15.84 28.97
N VAL A 121 -21.24 16.72 29.24
CA VAL A 121 -20.66 16.88 30.58
C VAL A 121 -21.72 17.39 31.56
N HIS A 122 -22.52 18.38 31.15
CA HIS A 122 -23.60 18.93 31.98
C HIS A 122 -24.66 17.89 32.31
N GLU A 123 -25.07 17.06 31.36
CA GLU A 123 -26.03 15.96 31.60
C GLU A 123 -25.47 14.95 32.62
N LYS A 124 -24.25 14.47 32.43
CA LYS A 124 -23.60 13.56 33.40
C LYS A 124 -23.48 14.18 34.79
N TYR A 125 -23.14 15.46 34.86
CA TYR A 125 -23.06 16.17 36.13
C TYR A 125 -24.45 16.35 36.78
N ALA A 126 -25.49 16.63 35.99
CA ALA A 126 -26.86 16.73 36.48
C ALA A 126 -27.36 15.39 37.04
N GLU A 127 -27.06 14.27 36.36
CA GLU A 127 -27.35 12.92 36.88
C GLU A 127 -26.62 12.65 38.19
N TYR A 128 -25.30 12.91 38.25
CA TYR A 128 -24.51 12.79 39.47
C TYR A 128 -25.09 13.64 40.61
N SER A 129 -25.40 14.91 40.34
CA SER A 129 -25.95 15.84 41.33
C SER A 129 -27.31 15.39 41.85
N ARG A 130 -28.16 14.76 41.04
CA ARG A 130 -29.45 14.20 41.51
C ARG A 130 -29.26 13.06 42.50
N ILE A 131 -28.21 12.25 42.33
CA ILE A 131 -27.93 11.09 43.18
C ILE A 131 -27.26 11.52 44.49
N TYR A 132 -26.29 12.44 44.42
CA TYR A 132 -25.41 12.75 45.55
C TYR A 132 -25.65 14.13 46.21
N HIS A 133 -26.41 15.00 45.56
CA HIS A 133 -26.85 16.29 46.11
C HIS A 133 -28.36 16.46 45.95
N PRO A 134 -29.17 15.57 46.57
CA PRO A 134 -30.62 15.71 46.53
C PRO A 134 -30.99 17.06 47.16
N LYS A 135 -31.77 17.85 46.43
CA LYS A 135 -32.29 19.12 46.95
C LYS A 135 -33.20 18.79 48.14
N SER A 136 -32.85 19.30 49.32
CA SER A 136 -33.71 19.30 50.52
C SER A 136 -35.04 20.00 50.25
#